data_AF-A0A3N5MKK5-F1
#
_entry.id   AF-A0A3N5MKK5-F1
#
_cell.length_a   1.000
_cell.length_b   1.000
_cell.length_c   1.000
_cell.angle_alpha   90.00
_cell.angle_beta   90.00
_cell.angle_gamma   90.00
#
_symmetry.space_group_name_H-M   'P 1'
#
loop_
_entity.id
_entity.type
_entity.pdbx_description
1 polymer ?
#
loop_
_entity_poly.entity_id
_entity_poly.type
_entity_poly.pdbx_seq_one_letter_code
_entity_poly.pdbx_strand_id
1 'polypeptide(L)'
;MLWSPPYWGRHITMLLMLPVFPLLFAAYLPGRLSAAVRHPMITAVKFWALAHLFVRGDVASLLVFGGLLAWAVYDRITLKQREAEGLVHLKSGSGRNDVVALVLGLIVYGIFVRWGHAALIGVPLMA
;
A
#
# COMPACT_ATOMS: atom_id res chain seq x y z
N MET A 1 -3.54 25.03 0.93
CA MET A 1 -2.25 24.34 0.67
C MET A 1 -1.36 24.60 1.88
N LEU A 2 -0.82 23.55 2.49
CA LEU A 2 0.04 23.57 3.68
C LEU A 2 1.53 23.53 3.32
N TRP A 3 1.90 22.77 2.28
CA TRP A 3 3.25 22.77 1.70
C TRP A 3 3.18 22.53 0.20
N SER A 4 4.27 22.83 -0.50
CA SER A 4 4.46 22.51 -1.91
C SER A 4 5.23 21.21 -2.05
N PRO A 5 4.61 20.14 -2.57
CA PRO A 5 5.32 18.91 -2.87
C PRO A 5 6.47 19.16 -3.85
N PRO A 6 7.63 18.51 -3.66
CA PRO A 6 8.74 18.65 -4.59
C PRO A 6 8.36 18.06 -5.96
N TYR A 7 8.88 18.65 -7.04
CA TYR A 7 8.61 18.19 -8.41
C TYR A 7 9.00 16.72 -8.62
N TRP A 8 10.04 16.24 -7.93
CA TRP A 8 10.50 14.86 -7.98
C TRP A 8 9.63 13.89 -7.16
N GLY A 9 8.73 14.41 -6.31
CA GLY A 9 7.88 13.61 -5.42
C GLY A 9 7.04 12.58 -6.18
N ARG A 10 6.62 12.91 -7.41
CA ARG A 10 5.89 11.98 -8.29
C ARG A 10 6.64 10.67 -8.55
N HIS A 11 7.97 10.74 -8.70
CA HIS A 11 8.78 9.56 -9.00
C HIS A 11 8.88 8.64 -7.79
N ILE A 12 9.05 9.22 -6.59
CA ILE A 12 9.02 8.47 -5.33
C ILE A 12 7.64 7.87 -5.09
N THR A 13 6.57 8.62 -5.31
CA THR A 13 5.20 8.11 -5.16
C THR A 13 4.93 6.92 -6.08
N MET A 14 5.33 7.00 -7.36
CA MET A 14 5.19 5.88 -8.28
C MET A 14 5.95 4.64 -7.80
N LEU A 15 7.19 4.82 -7.32
CA LEU A 15 8.02 3.74 -6.80
C LEU A 15 7.43 3.12 -5.53
N LEU A 16 6.96 3.93 -4.58
CA LEU A 16 6.33 3.46 -3.34
C LEU A 16 5.00 2.75 -3.59
N MET A 17 4.29 3.10 -4.67
CA MET A 17 3.04 2.45 -5.06
C MET A 17 3.24 1.08 -5.74
N LEU A 18 4.43 0.81 -6.29
CA LEU A 18 4.74 -0.46 -6.96
C LEU A 18 4.48 -1.70 -6.08
N PRO A 19 4.93 -1.76 -4.81
CA PRO A 19 4.62 -2.89 -3.94
C PRO A 19 3.17 -2.90 -3.41
N VAL A 20 2.43 -1.79 -3.48
CA VAL A 20 1.09 -1.69 -2.86
C VAL A 20 0.12 -2.72 -3.44
N PHE A 21 -0.04 -2.77 -4.76
CA PHE A 21 -0.99 -3.69 -5.39
C PHE A 21 -0.62 -5.17 -5.18
N PRO A 22 0.65 -5.60 -5.37
CA PRO A 22 1.05 -6.96 -5.01
C PRO A 22 0.77 -7.32 -3.55
N LEU A 23 1.02 -6.41 -2.60
CA LEU A 23 0.74 -6.64 -1.20
C LEU A 23 -0.76 -6.74 -0.91
N LEU A 24 -1.61 -5.97 -1.60
CA LEU A 24 -3.06 -6.12 -1.50
C LEU A 24 -3.51 -7.53 -1.92
N PHE A 25 -2.98 -8.05 -3.03
CA PHE A 25 -3.26 -9.44 -3.44
C PHE A 25 -2.69 -10.47 -2.45
N ALA A 26 -1.46 -10.26 -1.96
CA ALA A 26 -0.82 -11.16 -1.00
C ALA A 26 -1.57 -11.25 0.34
N ALA A 27 -2.40 -10.25 0.67
CA ALA A 27 -3.27 -10.30 1.85
C ALA A 27 -4.39 -11.35 1.73
N TYR A 28 -4.80 -11.68 0.50
CA TYR A 28 -5.87 -12.64 0.24
C TYR A 28 -5.37 -13.95 -0.38
N LEU A 29 -4.15 -13.96 -0.93
CA LEU A 29 -3.47 -15.11 -1.50
C LEU A 29 -2.26 -15.46 -0.63
N PRO A 30 -2.43 -16.16 0.51
CA PRO A 30 -1.33 -16.43 1.43
C PRO A 30 -0.24 -17.27 0.75
N GLY A 31 1.00 -16.82 0.85
CA GLY A 31 2.21 -17.41 0.28
C GLY A 31 3.43 -17.16 1.18
N ARG A 32 4.64 -17.26 0.63
CA ARG A 32 5.87 -16.94 1.39
C ARG A 32 6.04 -15.43 1.56
N LEU A 33 5.59 -14.63 0.60
CA LEU A 33 5.61 -13.17 0.67
C LEU A 33 4.73 -12.66 1.82
N SER A 34 3.49 -13.15 1.90
CA SER A 34 2.57 -12.75 2.98
C SER A 34 3.09 -13.19 4.35
N ALA A 35 3.77 -14.34 4.44
CA ALA A 35 4.41 -14.82 5.67
C ALA A 35 5.62 -13.95 6.06
N ALA A 36 6.47 -13.56 5.10
CA ALA A 36 7.63 -12.70 5.34
C ALA A 36 7.22 -11.28 5.76
N VAL A 37 6.20 -10.71 5.11
CA VAL A 37 5.66 -9.38 5.42
C VAL A 37 4.76 -9.41 6.66
N ARG A 38 4.26 -10.58 7.05
CA ARG A 38 3.34 -10.86 8.17
C ARG A 38 1.95 -10.23 7.99
N HIS A 39 1.86 -8.93 7.76
CA HIS A 39 0.60 -8.20 7.51
C HIS A 39 0.66 -7.41 6.20
N PRO A 40 0.54 -8.11 5.05
CA PRO A 40 0.64 -7.46 3.74
C PRO A 40 -0.40 -6.34 3.54
N MET A 41 -1.63 -6.48 4.05
CA MET A 41 -2.65 -5.42 3.96
C MET A 41 -2.21 -4.11 4.65
N ILE A 42 -1.81 -4.19 5.92
CA ILE A 42 -1.39 -3.02 6.70
C ILE A 42 -0.13 -2.41 6.10
N THR A 43 0.81 -3.24 5.63
CA THR A 43 2.01 -2.77 4.93
C THR A 43 1.65 -2.04 3.64
N ALA A 44 0.70 -2.54 2.84
CA ALA A 44 0.21 -1.87 1.64
C ALA A 44 -0.39 -0.50 1.96
N VAL A 45 -1.23 -0.41 3.00
CA VAL A 45 -1.85 0.86 3.43
C VAL A 45 -0.78 1.88 3.84
N LYS A 46 0.27 1.46 4.56
CA LYS A 46 1.37 2.36 4.94
C LYS A 46 2.10 2.91 3.73
N PHE A 47 2.47 2.06 2.78
CA PHE A 47 3.13 2.50 1.54
C PHE A 47 2.23 3.45 0.74
N TRP A 48 0.95 3.08 0.57
CA TRP A 48 -0.03 3.90 -0.12
C TRP A 48 -0.21 5.28 0.51
N ALA A 49 -0.44 5.33 1.82
CA ALA A 49 -0.67 6.58 2.54
C ALA A 49 0.58 7.49 2.50
N LEU A 50 1.76 6.92 2.74
CA LEU A 50 3.02 7.65 2.63
C LEU A 50 3.24 8.20 1.22
N ALA A 51 3.00 7.37 0.19
CA ALA A 51 3.17 7.76 -1.20
C ALA A 51 2.27 8.95 -1.57
N HIS A 52 1.05 9.03 -1.04
CA HIS A 52 0.13 10.14 -1.33
C HIS A 52 0.53 11.43 -0.61
N LEU A 53 1.05 11.35 0.62
CA LEU A 53 1.58 12.52 1.34
C LEU A 53 2.79 13.15 0.63
N PHE A 54 3.56 12.37 -0.14
CA PHE A 54 4.68 12.90 -0.94
C PHE A 54 4.27 13.78 -2.12
N VAL A 55 3.03 13.67 -2.61
CA VAL A 55 2.54 14.41 -3.79
C VAL A 55 1.35 15.33 -3.51
N ARG A 56 0.81 15.32 -2.28
CA ARG A 56 -0.31 16.16 -1.86
C ARG A 56 0.06 16.94 -0.61
N GLY A 57 -0.02 18.27 -0.69
CA GLY A 57 0.32 19.17 0.40
C GLY A 57 -0.85 19.98 0.94
N ASP A 58 -2.06 19.42 0.97
CA ASP A 58 -3.26 20.08 1.49
C ASP A 58 -3.83 19.39 2.75
N VAL A 59 -4.69 20.09 3.47
CA VAL A 59 -5.25 19.62 4.75
C VAL A 59 -6.10 18.37 4.57
N ALA A 60 -6.92 18.29 3.52
CA ALA A 60 -7.81 17.15 3.31
C ALA A 60 -6.99 15.87 3.06
N SER A 61 -5.97 15.97 2.21
CA SER A 61 -5.01 14.90 1.99
C SER A 61 -4.27 14.50 3.27
N LEU A 62 -3.80 15.48 4.06
CA LEU A 62 -3.12 15.20 5.32
C LEU A 62 -4.02 14.44 6.31
N LEU A 63 -5.29 14.81 6.43
CA LEU A 63 -6.22 14.15 7.32
C LEU A 63 -6.49 12.70 6.89
N VAL A 64 -6.74 12.46 5.60
CA VAL A 64 -7.03 11.11 5.09
C VAL A 64 -5.79 10.23 5.14
N PHE A 65 -4.71 10.63 4.47
CA PHE A 65 -3.52 9.80 4.33
C PHE A 65 -2.72 9.78 5.63
N GLY A 66 -2.56 10.92 6.31
CA GLY A 66 -1.89 10.98 7.61
C GLY A 66 -2.65 10.23 8.69
N GLY A 67 -3.98 10.37 8.75
CA GLY A 67 -4.82 9.62 9.69
C GLY A 67 -4.73 8.11 9.48
N LEU A 68 -4.87 7.64 8.22
CA LEU A 68 -4.73 6.23 7.89
C LEU A 68 -3.31 5.71 8.13
N LEU A 69 -2.28 6.51 7.89
CA LEU A 69 -0.89 6.12 8.18
C LEU A 69 -0.66 5.97 9.70
N ALA A 70 -1.15 6.92 10.50
CA ALA A 70 -1.07 6.85 11.96
C ALA A 70 -1.82 5.63 12.50
N TRP A 71 -3.03 5.38 12.01
CA TRP A 71 -3.80 4.19 12.33
C TRP A 71 -3.06 2.89 11.94
N ALA A 72 -2.52 2.81 10.72
CA ALA A 72 -1.81 1.62 10.25
C ALA A 72 -0.52 1.34 11.05
N VAL A 73 0.16 2.38 11.54
CA VAL A 73 1.29 2.23 12.46
C VAL A 73 0.83 1.68 13.81
N TYR A 74 -0.23 2.26 14.38
CA TYR A 74 -0.80 1.79 15.65
C TYR A 74 -1.25 0.33 15.54
N ASP A 75 -2.01 -0.02 14.50
CA ASP A 75 -2.50 -1.38 14.27
C ASP A 75 -1.35 -2.38 14.11
N ARG A 76 -0.27 -2.02 13.39
CA ARG A 76 0.90 -2.90 13.28
C ARG A 76 1.61 -3.14 14.63
N ILE A 77 1.63 -2.14 15.52
CA ILE A 77 2.19 -2.29 16.87
C ILE A 77 1.31 -3.26 17.68
N THR A 78 0.00 -3.05 17.69
CA THR A 78 -0.96 -3.92 18.40
C THR A 78 -0.93 -5.36 17.86
N LEU A 79 -0.86 -5.54 16.54
CA LEU A 79 -0.79 -6.88 15.97
C LEU A 79 0.51 -7.61 16.34
N LYS A 80 1.65 -6.91 16.41
CA LYS A 80 2.91 -7.51 16.89
C LYS A 80 2.78 -8.03 18.34
N GLN A 81 2.07 -7.30 19.20
CA GLN A 81 1.80 -7.73 20.57
C GLN A 81 0.91 -8.97 20.60
N ARG A 82 -0.21 -8.95 19.85
CA ARG A 82 -1.14 -10.09 19.75
C ARG A 82 -0.51 -11.34 19.13
N GLU A 83 0.41 -11.18 18.19
CA GLU A 83 1.21 -12.29 17.65
C GLU A 83 2.09 -12.92 18.73
N ALA A 84 2.71 -12.11 19.60
CA ALA A 84 3.54 -12.61 20.71
C ALA A 84 2.71 -13.31 21.79
N GLU A 85 1.45 -12.89 21.98
CA GLU A 85 0.48 -13.53 22.87
C GLU A 85 -0.18 -14.77 22.24
N GLY A 86 0.11 -15.09 20.99
CA GLY A 86 -0.50 -16.22 20.27
C GLY A 86 -1.96 -16.01 19.86
N LEU A 87 -2.49 -14.80 19.96
CA LEU A 87 -3.87 -14.44 19.60
C LEU A 87 -4.08 -14.24 18.09
N VAL A 88 -3.00 -14.07 17.33
CA VAL A 88 -3.01 -13.91 15.87
C VAL A 88 -2.05 -14.90 15.24
N HIS A 89 -2.56 -15.71 14.32
CA HIS A 89 -1.77 -16.66 13.56
C HIS A 89 -1.52 -16.17 12.14
N LEU A 90 -0.25 -16.22 11.72
CA LEU A 90 0.14 -15.87 10.37
C LEU A 90 -0.20 -17.00 9.41
N LYS A 91 -0.93 -16.66 8.34
CA LYS A 91 -1.21 -17.57 7.25
C LYS A 91 0.02 -17.64 6.34
N SER A 92 0.52 -18.85 6.13
CA SER A 92 1.50 -19.17 5.11
C SER A 92 0.85 -20.03 4.03
N GLY A 93 1.36 -19.98 2.81
CA GLY A 93 0.86 -20.80 1.71
C GLY A 93 1.90 -21.02 0.62
N SER A 94 1.42 -21.44 -0.55
CA SER A 94 2.30 -21.84 -1.65
C SER A 94 3.04 -20.65 -2.27
N GLY A 95 4.28 -20.87 -2.71
CA GLY A 95 5.02 -19.90 -3.53
C GLY A 95 4.32 -19.56 -4.85
N ARG A 96 3.41 -20.42 -5.33
CA ARG A 96 2.55 -20.11 -6.48
C ARG A 96 1.67 -18.88 -6.20
N ASN A 97 1.17 -18.72 -4.98
CA ASN A 97 0.34 -17.59 -4.60
C ASN A 97 1.14 -16.28 -4.62
N ASP A 98 2.44 -16.33 -4.29
CA ASP A 98 3.31 -15.15 -4.38
C ASP A 98 3.48 -14.70 -5.84
N VAL A 99 3.72 -15.64 -6.76
CA VAL A 99 3.81 -15.35 -8.20
C VAL A 99 2.51 -14.74 -8.70
N VAL A 100 1.37 -15.32 -8.34
CA VAL A 100 0.06 -14.78 -8.72
C VAL A 100 -0.17 -13.38 -8.14
N ALA A 101 0.13 -13.17 -6.86
CA ALA A 101 -0.02 -11.86 -6.22
C ALA A 101 0.86 -10.79 -6.85
N LEU A 102 2.12 -11.12 -7.16
CA LEU A 102 3.05 -10.22 -7.85
C LEU A 102 2.57 -9.88 -9.26
N VAL A 103 2.25 -10.90 -10.08
CA VAL A 103 1.84 -10.68 -11.47
C VAL A 103 0.54 -9.91 -11.56
N LEU A 104 -0.51 -10.34 -10.84
CA LEU A 104 -1.79 -9.62 -10.83
C LEU A 104 -1.65 -8.22 -10.23
N GLY A 105 -0.87 -8.07 -9.16
CA GLY A 105 -0.61 -6.78 -8.54
C GLY A 105 0.05 -5.79 -9.51
N LEU A 106 1.08 -6.22 -10.24
CA LEU A 106 1.76 -5.36 -11.21
C LEU A 106 0.90 -5.04 -12.44
N ILE A 107 0.08 -6.00 -12.91
CA ILE A 107 -0.89 -5.75 -13.99
C ILE A 107 -1.89 -4.68 -13.55
N VAL A 108 -2.50 -4.84 -12.37
CA VAL A 108 -3.48 -3.87 -11.85
C VAL A 108 -2.82 -2.52 -11.61
N TYR A 109 -1.60 -2.47 -11.07
CA TYR A 109 -0.83 -1.23 -10.92
C TYR A 109 -0.66 -0.52 -12.27
N GLY A 110 -0.21 -1.22 -13.31
CA GLY A 110 -0.04 -0.65 -14.65
C GLY A 110 -1.35 -0.08 -15.22
N ILE A 111 -2.46 -0.81 -15.07
CA ILE A 111 -3.79 -0.35 -15.49
C ILE A 111 -4.20 0.91 -14.69
N PHE A 112 -3.96 0.91 -13.38
CA PHE A 112 -4.35 2.02 -12.52
C PHE A 112 -3.54 3.29 -12.82
N VAL A 113 -2.23 3.15 -13.05
CA VAL A 113 -1.35 4.26 -13.44
C VAL A 113 -1.73 4.81 -14.82
N ARG A 114 -2.06 3.93 -15.78
CA ARG A 114 -2.38 4.33 -17.16
C ARG A 114 -3.75 4.99 -17.31
N TRP A 115 -4.72 4.54 -16.54
CA TRP A 115 -6.13 4.93 -16.74
C TRP A 115 -6.95 4.92 -15.45
N GLY A 116 -6.81 3.90 -14.59
CA GLY A 116 -7.72 3.69 -13.47
C GLY A 116 -7.78 4.86 -12.48
N HIS A 117 -6.66 5.54 -12.22
CA HIS A 117 -6.64 6.71 -11.35
C HIS A 117 -7.43 7.89 -11.94
N ALA A 118 -7.38 8.09 -13.27
CA ALA A 118 -8.20 9.10 -13.93
C ALA A 118 -9.69 8.72 -13.88
N ALA A 119 -10.02 7.47 -14.21
CA ALA A 119 -11.40 7.03 -14.32
C ALA A 119 -12.13 6.92 -12.98
N LEU A 120 -11.43 6.51 -11.92
CA LEU A 120 -12.03 6.24 -10.60
C LEU A 120 -11.82 7.38 -9.61
N ILE A 121 -10.71 8.13 -9.72
CA ILE A 121 -10.34 9.19 -8.78
C ILE A 121 -10.47 10.58 -9.41
N GLY A 122 -10.60 10.67 -10.74
CA GLY A 122 -10.75 11.94 -11.46
C GLY A 122 -9.45 12.71 -11.67
N VAL A 123 -8.29 12.08 -11.42
CA VAL A 123 -6.97 12.73 -11.55
C VAL A 123 -6.06 11.89 -12.46
N PRO A 124 -5.68 12.35 -13.65
CA PRO A 124 -4.74 11.61 -14.49
C PRO A 124 -3.33 11.64 -13.92
N LEU A 125 -2.62 10.51 -14.04
CA LEU A 125 -1.23 10.36 -13.60
C LEU A 125 -0.22 10.45 -14.75
N MET A 126 -0.66 10.12 -15.96
CA MET A 126 0.08 10.31 -17.20
C MET A 126 -0.70 11.29 -18.08
N ALA A 127 0.05 12.15 -18.78
CA ALA A 127 -0.49 13.12 -19.73
C ALA A 127 -1.01 12.44 -21.00
#